data_AF-A0A1V5NYC5-F1
#
_entry.id   AF-A0A1V5NYC5-F1
#
_cell.length_a   1.000
_cell.length_b   1.000
_cell.length_c   1.000
_cell.angle_alpha   90.00
_cell.angle_beta   90.00
_cell.angle_gamma   90.00
#
_symmetry.space_group_name_H-M   'P 1'
#
loop_
_entity.id
_entity.type
_entity.pdbx_description
1 polymer ?
#
loop_
_entity_poly.entity_id
_entity_poly.type
_entity_poly.pdbx_seq_one_letter_code
_entity_poly.pdbx_strand_id
1 'polypeptide(L)'
;MIRTNPSALPVGKLQVIPSLTSMRLRQSAIKPVLAELTLADAIQSDIPSAIKNGVALQHYKIDYPVDGRRLDIFFQKQFPFLIEGWKETYVDGQGSNSRKITTSAHRIQTIRSTNSGMIQMLNNDDSEEMISDSTKTIQP
;
A
#
# COMPACT_ATOMS: atom_id res chain seq x y z
N MET A 1 4.22 -4.24 -9.30
CA MET A 1 3.12 -5.09 -9.78
C MET A 1 2.05 -5.38 -8.73
N ILE A 2 2.35 -5.52 -7.44
CA ILE A 2 1.32 -5.87 -6.42
C ILE A 2 0.05 -4.99 -6.41
N ARG A 3 0.17 -3.69 -6.70
CA ARG A 3 -0.97 -2.75 -6.77
C ARG A 3 -1.65 -2.67 -8.15
N THR A 4 -1.05 -3.25 -9.18
CA THR A 4 -1.50 -3.13 -10.58
C THR A 4 -2.00 -4.45 -11.14
N ASN A 5 -1.28 -5.54 -10.87
CA ASN A 5 -1.64 -6.89 -11.25
C ASN A 5 -1.06 -7.88 -10.22
N PRO A 6 -1.78 -8.18 -9.13
CA PRO A 6 -1.32 -9.10 -8.09
C PRO A 6 -1.26 -10.56 -8.55
N SER A 7 -2.03 -10.96 -9.56
CA SER A 7 -2.01 -12.33 -10.10
C SER A 7 -0.69 -12.68 -10.80
N ALA A 8 0.09 -11.68 -11.21
CA ALA A 8 1.39 -11.86 -11.85
C ALA A 8 2.57 -11.75 -10.86
N LEU A 9 2.31 -11.85 -9.55
CA LEU A 9 3.38 -11.92 -8.55
C LEU A 9 4.14 -13.25 -8.68
N PRO A 10 5.49 -13.22 -8.59
CA PRO A 10 6.29 -14.44 -8.63
C PRO A 10 6.02 -15.30 -7.39
N VAL A 11 5.92 -16.61 -7.60
CA VAL A 11 5.73 -17.61 -6.54
C VAL A 11 6.74 -18.74 -6.70
N GLY A 12 7.05 -19.44 -5.61
CA GLY A 12 8.04 -20.51 -5.57
C GLY A 12 9.41 -20.03 -5.10
N LYS A 13 10.46 -20.78 -5.44
CA LYS A 13 11.84 -20.49 -5.03
C LYS A 13 12.54 -19.65 -6.09
N LEU A 14 12.97 -18.44 -5.75
CA LEU A 14 13.68 -17.55 -6.66
C LEU A 14 14.74 -16.71 -5.94
N GLN A 15 15.68 -16.18 -6.71
CA GLN A 15 16.66 -15.23 -6.20
C GLN A 15 16.02 -13.84 -6.13
N VAL A 16 15.99 -13.26 -4.93
CA VAL A 16 15.42 -11.94 -4.65
C VAL A 16 16.50 -11.06 -4.08
N ILE A 17 16.54 -9.80 -4.52
CA ILE A 17 17.35 -8.78 -3.86
C ILE A 17 16.55 -8.27 -2.66
N PRO A 18 17.06 -8.40 -1.43
CA PRO A 18 16.37 -7.88 -0.26
C PRO A 18 16.21 -6.35 -0.30
N SER A 19 15.30 -5.81 0.51
CA SER A 19 15.12 -4.35 0.63
C SER A 19 16.44 -3.64 0.97
N LEU A 20 16.74 -2.56 0.22
CA LEU A 20 17.95 -1.73 0.39
C LEU A 20 18.07 -1.19 1.81
N THR A 21 16.96 -0.83 2.46
CA THR A 21 16.95 -0.37 3.85
C THR A 21 17.50 -1.45 4.78
N SER A 22 17.06 -2.69 4.57
CA SER A 22 17.51 -3.81 5.39
C SER A 22 18.98 -4.17 5.13
N MET A 23 19.42 -4.10 3.87
CA MET A 23 20.83 -4.32 3.51
C MET A 23 21.74 -3.27 4.15
N ARG A 24 21.31 -2.00 4.14
CA ARG A 24 22.00 -0.89 4.80
C ARG A 24 22.09 -1.09 6.30
N LEU A 25 20.99 -1.44 6.96
CA LEU A 25 20.96 -1.64 8.41
C LEU A 25 21.83 -2.82 8.86
N ARG A 26 21.89 -3.89 8.05
CA ARG A 26 22.69 -5.09 8.35
C ARG A 26 24.11 -5.06 7.76
N GLN A 27 24.49 -3.95 7.12
CA GLN A 27 25.78 -3.80 6.44
C GLN A 27 26.09 -4.98 5.49
N SER A 28 25.07 -5.54 4.87
CA SER A 28 25.20 -6.68 3.96
C SER A 28 25.37 -6.18 2.52
N ALA A 29 26.25 -6.84 1.76
CA ALA A 29 26.46 -6.51 0.35
C ALA A 29 25.17 -6.76 -0.47
N ILE A 30 24.89 -5.87 -1.44
CA ILE A 30 23.75 -6.01 -2.35
C ILE A 30 23.97 -7.22 -3.25
N LYS A 31 23.40 -8.36 -2.85
CA LYS A 31 23.48 -9.62 -3.57
C LYS A 31 22.09 -10.28 -3.61
N PRO A 32 21.74 -10.98 -4.70
CA PRO A 32 20.55 -11.80 -4.73
C PRO A 32 20.66 -12.94 -3.70
N VAL A 33 19.58 -13.19 -2.96
CA VAL A 33 19.47 -14.26 -1.97
C VAL A 33 18.31 -15.17 -2.36
N LEU A 34 18.45 -16.47 -2.13
CA LEU A 34 17.36 -17.41 -2.36
C LEU A 34 16.21 -17.12 -1.37
N ALA A 35 15.01 -16.93 -1.91
CA ALA A 35 13.80 -16.72 -1.15
C ALA A 35 12.69 -17.64 -1.65
N GLU A 36 11.76 -17.97 -0.76
CA GLU A 36 10.55 -18.73 -1.07
C GLU A 36 9.33 -17.80 -0.97
N LEU A 37 8.62 -17.67 -2.09
CA LEU A 37 7.53 -16.73 -2.25
C LEU A 37 6.21 -17.47 -2.37
N THR A 38 5.21 -17.04 -1.61
CA THR A 38 3.89 -17.67 -1.59
C THR A 38 2.82 -16.60 -1.66
N LEU A 39 1.78 -16.85 -2.46
CA LEU A 39 0.57 -16.06 -2.50
C LEU A 39 -0.61 -16.93 -2.07
N ALA A 40 -1.36 -16.49 -1.07
CA ALA A 40 -2.53 -17.19 -0.56
C ALA A 40 -3.62 -16.19 -0.16
N ASP A 41 -4.85 -16.68 0.05
CA ASP A 41 -5.87 -15.90 0.74
C ASP A 41 -5.47 -15.76 2.22
N ALA A 42 -5.65 -14.57 2.79
CA ALA A 42 -5.23 -14.30 4.16
C ALA A 42 -6.17 -14.99 5.16
N ILE A 43 -5.59 -15.71 6.13
CA ILE A 43 -6.32 -16.30 7.26
C ILE A 43 -6.31 -15.34 8.45
N GLN A 44 -7.41 -15.29 9.20
CA GLN A 44 -7.61 -14.32 10.30
C GLN A 44 -6.51 -14.38 11.38
N SER A 45 -5.92 -15.55 11.60
CA SER A 45 -4.82 -15.75 12.57
C SER A 45 -3.51 -15.07 12.17
N ASP A 46 -3.28 -14.87 10.87
CA ASP A 46 -2.03 -14.30 10.37
C ASP A 46 -2.08 -12.78 10.22
N ILE A 47 -3.29 -12.21 10.14
CA ILE A 47 -3.55 -10.79 9.96
C ILE A 47 -3.24 -10.06 11.29
N PRO A 48 -2.32 -9.07 11.28
CA PRO A 48 -2.09 -8.20 12.43
C PRO A 48 -3.41 -7.60 12.95
N SER A 49 -3.64 -7.65 14.28
CA SER A 49 -4.87 -7.13 14.91
C SER A 49 -5.13 -5.64 14.66
N ALA A 50 -4.10 -4.90 14.24
CA ALA A 50 -4.22 -3.49 13.85
C ALA A 50 -4.96 -3.31 12.50
N ILE A 51 -4.99 -4.32 11.63
CA ILE A 51 -5.73 -4.31 10.38
C ILE A 51 -7.18 -4.69 10.69
N LYS A 52 -8.04 -3.69 10.85
CA LYS A 52 -9.47 -3.86 11.10
C LYS A 52 -10.26 -3.67 9.81
N ASN A 53 -10.24 -4.66 8.91
CA ASN A 53 -11.05 -4.60 7.70
C ASN A 53 -11.89 -5.86 7.52
N GLY A 54 -13.19 -5.68 7.31
CA GLY A 54 -14.12 -6.74 6.89
C GLY A 54 -14.03 -7.07 5.39
N VAL A 55 -12.87 -6.82 4.78
CA VAL A 55 -12.65 -6.99 3.34
C VAL A 55 -11.75 -8.20 3.14
N ALA A 56 -12.03 -9.02 2.13
CA ALA A 56 -11.18 -10.16 1.79
C ALA A 56 -9.75 -9.70 1.44
N LEU A 57 -8.76 -10.26 2.14
CA LEU A 57 -7.36 -9.94 1.95
C LEU A 57 -6.62 -11.11 1.28
N GLN A 58 -5.62 -10.77 0.49
CA GLN A 58 -4.57 -11.68 0.07
C GLN A 58 -3.33 -11.48 0.93
N HIS A 59 -2.59 -12.56 1.12
CA HIS A 59 -1.36 -12.62 1.87
C HIS A 59 -0.23 -13.05 0.94
N TYR A 60 0.72 -12.15 0.76
CA TYR A 60 1.95 -12.43 0.04
C TYR A 60 3.11 -12.57 1.04
N LYS A 61 3.74 -13.74 1.03
CA LYS A 61 4.81 -14.12 1.95
C LYS A 61 6.11 -14.28 1.18
N ILE A 62 7.17 -13.70 1.71
CA ILE A 62 8.53 -13.86 1.22
C ILE A 62 9.38 -14.35 2.39
N ASP A 63 9.80 -15.60 2.32
CA ASP A 63 10.69 -16.23 3.29
C ASP A 63 12.12 -16.18 2.78
N TYR A 64 13.05 -15.70 3.60
CA TYR A 64 14.48 -15.66 3.33
C TYR A 64 15.19 -16.59 4.33
N PRO A 65 15.36 -17.89 3.98
CA PRO A 65 15.87 -18.89 4.92
C PRO A 65 17.29 -18.60 5.39
N VAL A 66 18.13 -18.03 4.51
CA VAL A 66 19.54 -17.72 4.78
C VAL A 66 19.69 -16.69 5.90
N ASP A 67 18.82 -15.67 5.91
CA ASP A 67 18.91 -14.54 6.84
C ASP A 67 17.92 -14.68 8.01
N GLY A 68 17.17 -15.80 8.08
CA GLY A 68 16.13 -16.01 9.08
C GLY A 68 15.04 -14.93 9.07
N ARG A 69 14.80 -14.32 7.90
CA ARG A 69 13.89 -13.17 7.73
C ARG A 69 12.63 -13.61 6.99
N ARG A 70 11.49 -13.06 7.39
CA ARG A 70 10.22 -13.20 6.67
C ARG A 70 9.55 -11.85 6.49
N LEU A 71 9.03 -11.59 5.30
CA LEU A 71 8.18 -10.45 4.99
C LEU A 71 6.80 -10.95 4.58
N ASP A 72 5.78 -10.48 5.27
CA ASP A 72 4.38 -10.77 4.99
C ASP A 72 3.67 -9.46 4.65
N ILE A 73 2.97 -9.44 3.52
CA ILE A 73 2.24 -8.28 3.01
C ILE A 73 0.77 -8.66 2.88
N PHE A 74 -0.10 -7.85 3.46
CA PHE A 74 -1.55 -8.02 3.43
C PHE A 74 -2.18 -6.90 2.59
N PHE A 75 -2.94 -7.29 1.58
CA PHE A 75 -3.56 -6.34 0.65
C PHE A 75 -4.95 -6.81 0.24
N GLN A 76 -5.80 -5.88 -0.20
CA GLN A 76 -7.15 -6.20 -0.63
C GLN A 76 -7.14 -7.11 -1.85
N LYS A 77 -8.01 -8.12 -1.86
CA LYS A 77 -8.19 -9.04 -3.00
C LYS A 77 -8.83 -8.36 -4.21
N GLN A 78 -9.56 -7.27 -3.99
CA GLN A 78 -10.26 -6.53 -5.03
C GLN A 78 -9.54 -5.22 -5.35
N PHE A 79 -9.69 -4.76 -6.59
CA PHE A 79 -9.17 -3.45 -7.01
C PHE A 79 -9.71 -2.36 -6.07
N PRO A 80 -8.85 -1.46 -5.54
CA PRO A 80 -7.52 -1.09 -6.03
C PRO A 80 -6.33 -1.80 -5.36
N PHE A 81 -6.53 -3.02 -4.86
CA PHE A 81 -5.49 -3.87 -4.26
C PHE A 81 -4.68 -3.13 -3.19
N LEU A 82 -5.39 -2.37 -2.34
CA LEU A 82 -4.73 -1.52 -1.36
C LEU A 82 -3.98 -2.39 -0.36
N ILE A 83 -2.75 -1.99 -0.07
CA ILE A 83 -1.96 -2.61 1.01
C ILE A 83 -2.57 -2.14 2.32
N GLU A 84 -3.05 -3.09 3.11
CA GLU A 84 -3.60 -2.84 4.44
C GLU A 84 -2.51 -2.85 5.50
N GLY A 85 -1.45 -3.62 5.28
CA GLY A 85 -0.27 -3.58 6.11
C GLY A 85 0.74 -4.64 5.74
N TRP A 86 1.82 -4.67 6.52
CA TRP A 86 2.88 -5.65 6.41
C TRP A 86 3.45 -5.97 7.79
N LYS A 87 4.02 -7.16 7.93
CA LYS A 87 4.87 -7.54 9.06
C LYS A 87 6.17 -8.10 8.52
N GLU A 88 7.27 -7.71 9.15
CA GLU A 88 8.60 -8.22 8.88
C GLU A 88 9.13 -8.83 10.18
N THR A 89 9.53 -10.09 10.13
CA THR A 89 10.18 -10.78 11.24
C THR A 89 11.61 -11.11 10.87
N TYR A 90 12.56 -10.86 11.76
CA TYR A 90 13.96 -11.20 11.59
C TYR A 90 14.58 -11.57 12.95
N VAL A 91 15.72 -12.26 12.90
CA VAL A 91 16.51 -12.56 14.09
C VAL A 91 17.49 -11.41 14.33
N ASP A 92 17.46 -10.86 15.54
CA ASP A 92 18.40 -9.85 16.01
C ASP A 92 19.35 -10.46 17.06
N GLY A 93 20.60 -10.04 17.06
CA GLY A 93 21.66 -10.59 17.92
C GLY A 93 22.33 -11.87 17.39
N GLN A 94 23.35 -12.33 18.12
CA GLN A 94 24.14 -13.53 17.80
C GLN A 94 24.22 -14.46 19.02
N GLY A 95 24.30 -15.77 18.78
CA GLY A 95 24.47 -16.79 19.83
C GLY A 95 23.25 -16.95 20.72
N SER A 96 23.47 -17.23 22.01
CA SER A 96 22.40 -17.48 23.00
C SER A 96 21.47 -16.28 23.26
N ASN A 97 21.87 -15.08 22.83
CA ASN A 97 21.09 -13.84 22.99
C ASN A 97 20.26 -13.48 21.75
N SER A 98 20.15 -14.38 20.77
CA SER A 98 19.35 -14.13 19.57
C SER A 98 17.86 -13.99 19.92
N ARG A 99 17.23 -12.91 19.47
CA ARG A 99 15.79 -12.65 19.66
C ARG A 99 15.11 -12.47 18.32
N LYS A 100 13.92 -13.06 18.15
CA LYS A 100 13.06 -12.73 17.01
C LYS A 100 12.38 -11.38 17.24
N ILE A 101 12.63 -10.43 16.35
CA ILE A 101 11.99 -9.12 16.35
C ILE A 101 11.01 -9.05 15.19
N THR A 102 9.84 -8.48 15.46
CA THR A 102 8.82 -8.24 14.44
C THR A 102 8.53 -6.75 14.35
N THR A 103 8.63 -6.20 13.15
CA THR A 103 8.21 -4.84 12.83
C THR A 103 6.98 -4.90 11.95
N SER A 104 5.96 -4.09 12.22
CA SER A 104 4.73 -4.08 11.43
C SER A 104 4.25 -2.67 11.17
N ALA A 105 3.59 -2.46 10.05
CA ALA A 105 2.84 -1.24 9.78
C ALA A 105 1.49 -1.57 9.14
N HIS A 106 0.52 -0.70 9.36
CA HIS A 106 -0.81 -0.81 8.79
C HIS A 106 -1.28 0.55 8.27
N ARG A 107 -2.23 0.54 7.36
CA ARG A 107 -2.82 1.75 6.80
C ARG A 107 -3.68 2.45 7.86
N ILE A 108 -3.39 3.73 8.11
CA ILE A 108 -4.14 4.56 9.05
C ILE A 108 -5.29 5.26 8.33
N GLN A 109 -4.98 5.98 7.24
CA GLN A 109 -5.97 6.72 6.44
C GLN A 109 -5.54 6.81 4.98
N THR A 110 -6.51 7.03 4.09
CA THR A 110 -6.27 7.34 2.69
C THR A 110 -6.74 8.76 2.43
N ILE A 111 -5.81 9.67 2.13
CA ILE A 111 -6.14 11.06 1.79
C ILE A 111 -6.51 11.10 0.31
N ARG A 112 -7.72 11.56 0.01
CA ARG A 112 -8.16 11.84 -1.36
C ARG A 112 -8.03 13.35 -1.56
N SER A 113 -7.09 13.77 -2.40
CA SER A 113 -7.06 15.16 -2.86
C SER A 113 -8.14 15.29 -3.93
N THR A 114 -9.22 15.97 -3.59
CA THR A 114 -10.28 16.30 -4.54
C THR A 114 -9.93 17.64 -5.18
N ASN A 115 -9.61 17.68 -6.47
CA ASN A 115 -9.46 18.93 -7.22
C ASN A 115 -10.83 19.47 -7.67
N SER A 116 -11.78 19.62 -6.73
CA SER A 116 -13.11 20.19 -7.02
C SER A 116 -13.10 21.71 -7.08
N GLY A 117 -12.04 22.38 -6.61
CA GLY A 117 -11.92 23.83 -6.66
C GLY A 117 -11.67 24.37 -8.07
N MET A 118 -10.96 23.61 -8.92
CA MET A 118 -10.59 24.07 -10.26
C MET A 118 -11.72 23.91 -11.28
N ILE A 119 -12.68 22.99 -11.05
CA ILE A 119 -13.84 22.80 -11.94
C ILE A 119 -14.91 23.89 -11.72
N GLN A 120 -15.00 24.47 -10.52
CA GLN A 120 -15.95 25.58 -10.28
C GLN A 120 -15.52 26.91 -10.92
N MET A 121 -14.22 27.13 -11.16
CA MET A 121 -13.72 28.37 -11.75
C MET A 121 -13.83 28.43 -13.28
N LEU A 122 -13.91 27.29 -13.96
CA LEU A 122 -14.03 27.23 -15.43
C LEU A 122 -15.47 27.32 -15.95
N ASN A 123 -16.47 27.24 -15.06
CA ASN A 123 -17.89 27.26 -15.44
C ASN A 123 -18.55 28.63 -15.20
N ASN A 124 -17.80 29.64 -14.74
CA ASN A 124 -18.36 30.94 -14.33
C ASN A 124 -17.94 32.12 -15.24
N ASP A 125 -17.28 31.89 -16.38
CA ASP A 125 -16.67 32.97 -17.18
C ASP A 125 -17.35 33.25 -18.54
N ASP A 126 -18.47 32.58 -18.89
CA ASP A 126 -19.06 32.65 -20.25
C ASP A 126 -20.53 33.12 -20.34
N SER A 127 -21.09 33.79 -19.34
CA SER A 127 -22.44 34.34 -19.48
C SER A 127 -22.69 35.58 -18.63
N GLU A 128 -22.46 36.77 -19.19
CA GLU A 128 -23.41 37.90 -19.19
C GLU A 128 -22.78 39.14 -19.82
N GLU A 129 -22.73 39.19 -21.16
CA GLU A 129 -22.77 40.46 -21.90
C GLU A 129 -24.07 40.48 -22.73
N MET A 130 -24.83 41.57 -22.55
CA MET A 130 -25.78 42.16 -23.50
C MET A 130 -27.15 41.49 -23.73
N ILE A 131 -28.20 41.94 -23.00
CA ILE A 131 -29.45 42.47 -23.62
C ILE A 131 -30.03 43.63 -22.76
N SER A 132 -30.08 44.81 -23.41
CA SER A 132 -30.85 46.07 -23.21
C SER A 132 -31.95 46.13 -22.13
N ASP A 133 -31.98 47.15 -21.25
CA ASP A 133 -32.44 48.55 -21.43
C ASP A 133 -33.96 48.77 -21.55
N SER A 134 -34.47 49.67 -20.70
CA SER A 134 -35.72 50.46 -20.77
C SER A 134 -37.06 49.68 -20.64
N THR A 135 -38.08 50.04 -19.88
CA THR A 135 -38.52 51.25 -19.15
C THR A 135 -39.58 50.81 -18.11
N LYS A 136 -39.63 51.43 -16.92
CA LYS A 136 -40.77 51.33 -16.00
C LYS A 136 -41.38 52.72 -15.81
N THR A 137 -42.45 53.01 -16.54
CA THR A 137 -43.28 54.21 -16.39
C THR A 137 -44.55 53.88 -15.60
N ILE A 138 -44.61 54.48 -14.40
CA ILE A 138 -45.74 55.03 -13.62
C ILE A 138 -47.19 54.71 -14.08
N GLN A 139 -47.94 54.01 -13.20
CA GLN A 139 -49.34 54.22 -12.68
C GLN A 139 -50.54 54.46 -13.65
N PRO A 140 -51.82 54.24 -13.26
CA PRO A 140 -52.50 54.44 -11.96
C PRO A 140 -52.90 53.18 -11.18
#